data_AF-A0A2R6R775-F1
#
_entry.id   AF-A0A2R6R775-F1
#
_cell.length_a   1.000
_cell.length_b   1.000
_cell.length_c   1.000
_cell.angle_alpha   90.00
_cell.angle_beta   90.00
_cell.angle_gamma   90.00
#
_symmetry.space_group_name_H-M   'P 1'
#
loop_
_entity.id
_entity.type
_entity.pdbx_description
1 polymer ?
#
loop_
_entity_poly.entity_id
_entity_poly.type
_entity_poly.pdbx_seq_one_letter_code
_entity_poly.pdbx_strand_id
1 'polypeptide(L)'
;MAHLPNWPALPQNTSGIPWSANVHNAYKLLENIVVHASQLASHRESDELQLSYYIDEVTSRALPTLEALEASDEQLPSLWLHDCAEHLGALIVALRSTRDRSKKQ
;
A
#
# COMPACT_ATOMS: atom_id res chain seq x y z
N MET A 1 -18.10 -8.23 1.58
CA MET A 1 -16.98 -7.45 0.98
C MET A 1 -15.86 -7.46 2.00
N ALA A 2 -14.64 -7.83 1.63
CA ALA A 2 -13.51 -7.74 2.55
C ALA A 2 -13.27 -6.25 2.84
N HIS A 3 -13.34 -5.85 4.11
CA HIS A 3 -13.01 -4.49 4.52
C HIS A 3 -11.49 -4.37 4.50
N LEU A 4 -10.96 -3.43 3.72
CA LEU A 4 -9.53 -3.14 3.77
C LEU A 4 -9.21 -2.48 5.12
N PRO A 5 -8.10 -2.82 5.78
CA PRO A 5 -7.65 -2.05 6.94
C PRO A 5 -7.40 -0.59 6.51
N ASN A 6 -7.35 0.35 7.44
CA ASN A 6 -6.96 1.73 7.09
C ASN A 6 -5.45 1.77 6.81
N TRP A 7 -5.02 2.60 5.86
CA TRP A 7 -3.59 2.85 5.66
C TRP A 7 -3.01 3.56 6.89
N PRO A 8 -1.94 3.04 7.52
CA PRO A 8 -1.44 3.60 8.76
C PRO A 8 -0.74 4.95 8.51
N ALA A 9 -1.08 5.96 9.32
CA ALA A 9 -0.41 7.26 9.25
C ALA A 9 1.09 7.10 9.59
N LEU A 10 1.94 7.92 8.97
CA LEU A 10 3.36 7.96 9.30
C LEU A 10 3.54 8.30 10.80
N PRO A 11 4.25 7.46 11.58
CA PRO A 11 4.38 7.68 13.01
C PRO A 11 5.22 8.91 13.30
N GLN A 12 5.04 9.54 14.46
CA GLN A 12 5.96 10.56 14.92
C GLN A 12 7.29 9.92 15.32
N ASN A 13 8.40 10.57 14.98
CA ASN A 13 9.72 10.13 15.42
C ASN A 13 9.90 10.43 16.91
N THR A 14 10.19 9.40 17.71
CA THR A 14 10.30 9.49 19.16
C THR A 14 11.51 10.29 19.64
N SER A 15 12.51 10.49 18.79
CA SER A 15 13.71 11.29 19.09
C SER A 15 13.47 12.80 18.95
N GLY A 16 12.27 13.22 18.52
CA GLY A 16 11.93 14.63 18.27
C GLY A 16 12.57 15.22 17.01
N ILE A 17 13.34 14.42 16.27
CA ILE A 17 13.93 14.78 14.98
C ILE A 17 12.93 14.38 13.88
N PRO A 18 12.58 15.27 12.93
CA PRO A 18 11.73 14.89 11.80
C PRO A 18 12.32 13.74 10.99
N TRP A 19 11.46 12.90 10.41
CA TRP A 19 11.88 11.90 9.45
C TRP A 19 12.60 12.53 8.25
N SER A 20 13.53 11.81 7.64
CA SER A 20 14.19 12.32 6.46
C SER A 20 13.21 12.52 5.29
N ALA A 21 13.64 13.33 4.31
CA ALA A 21 12.90 13.52 3.08
C ALA A 21 12.64 12.20 2.34
N ASN A 22 13.56 11.22 2.47
CA ASN A 22 13.41 9.91 1.83
C ASN A 22 12.22 9.13 2.44
N VAL A 23 12.10 9.10 3.77
CA VAL A 23 10.95 8.49 4.46
C VAL A 23 9.65 9.17 4.05
N HIS A 24 9.62 10.51 4.03
CA HIS A 24 8.43 11.25 3.62
C HIS A 24 8.04 11.01 2.16
N ASN A 25 9.01 10.94 1.25
CA ASN A 25 8.75 10.69 -0.16
C ASN A 25 8.28 9.25 -0.39
N ALA A 26 8.90 8.28 0.28
CA ALA A 26 8.49 6.88 0.23
C ALA A 26 7.06 6.72 0.78
N TYR A 27 6.76 7.32 1.93
CA TYR A 27 5.42 7.30 2.51
C TYR A 27 4.37 7.88 1.55
N LYS A 28 4.62 9.05 0.97
CA LYS A 28 3.71 9.66 -0.01
C LYS A 28 3.50 8.77 -1.24
N LEU A 29 4.56 8.13 -1.73
CA LEU A 29 4.48 7.20 -2.85
C LEU A 29 3.60 6.00 -2.50
N LEU A 30 3.80 5.39 -1.33
CA LEU A 30 2.99 4.28 -0.84
C LEU A 30 1.53 4.69 -0.67
N GLU A 31 1.28 5.82 0.00
CA GLU A 31 -0.06 6.35 0.25
C GLU A 31 -0.81 6.61 -1.06
N ASN A 32 -0.17 7.22 -2.06
CA ASN A 32 -0.78 7.46 -3.36
C ASN A 32 -1.18 6.14 -4.05
N ILE A 33 -0.29 5.15 -4.09
CA ILE A 33 -0.59 3.84 -4.69
C ILE A 33 -1.76 3.19 -3.96
N VAL A 34 -1.73 3.17 -2.63
CA VAL A 34 -2.74 2.55 -1.78
C VAL A 34 -4.11 3.21 -1.93
N VAL A 35 -4.18 4.54 -1.95
CA VAL A 35 -5.43 5.28 -2.10
C VAL A 35 -6.10 4.95 -3.43
N HIS A 36 -5.34 5.01 -4.54
CA HIS A 36 -5.89 4.72 -5.86
C HIS A 36 -6.30 3.25 -6.02
N ALA A 37 -5.45 2.33 -5.57
CA ALA A 37 -5.75 0.91 -5.59
C ALA A 37 -6.98 0.54 -4.73
N SER A 38 -7.11 1.15 -3.54
CA SER A 38 -8.26 0.92 -2.65
C SER A 38 -9.55 1.42 -3.26
N GLN A 39 -9.51 2.57 -3.93
CA GLN A 39 -10.65 3.08 -4.70
C GLN A 39 -11.06 2.07 -5.77
N LEU A 40 -10.13 1.58 -6.60
CA LEU A 40 -10.45 0.57 -7.62
C LEU A 40 -10.99 -0.73 -7.02
N ALA A 41 -10.42 -1.21 -5.91
CA ALA A 41 -10.90 -2.43 -5.26
C ALA A 41 -12.36 -2.33 -4.79
N SER A 42 -12.83 -1.12 -4.46
CA SER A 42 -14.20 -0.87 -3.99
C SER A 42 -15.24 -0.70 -5.11
N HIS A 43 -14.81 -0.38 -6.35
CA HIS A 43 -15.72 -0.19 -7.48
C HIS A 43 -16.04 -1.54 -8.14
N ARG A 44 -17.33 -1.81 -8.35
CA ARG A 44 -17.78 -3.07 -8.97
C ARG A 44 -17.47 -3.16 -10.46
N GLU A 45 -17.38 -2.02 -11.13
CA GLU A 45 -17.20 -1.92 -12.59
C GLU A 45 -15.77 -1.50 -12.95
N SER A 46 -14.80 -1.78 -12.08
CA SER A 46 -13.41 -1.49 -12.38
C SER A 46 -12.89 -2.35 -13.54
N ASP A 47 -12.20 -1.67 -14.45
CA ASP A 47 -11.57 -2.24 -15.63
C ASP A 47 -10.46 -3.24 -15.24
N GLU A 48 -10.41 -4.38 -15.94
CA GLU A 48 -9.48 -5.47 -15.65
C GLU A 48 -8.00 -5.05 -15.82
N LEU A 49 -7.71 -4.25 -16.84
CA LEU A 49 -6.36 -3.76 -17.12
C LEU A 49 -5.94 -2.79 -16.02
N GLN A 50 -6.82 -1.90 -15.58
CA GLN A 50 -6.54 -1.01 -14.44
C GLN A 50 -6.27 -1.79 -13.15
N LEU A 51 -7.08 -2.81 -12.85
CA LEU A 51 -6.88 -3.65 -11.68
C LEU A 51 -5.54 -4.41 -11.76
N SER A 52 -5.18 -4.92 -12.94
CA SER A 52 -3.90 -5.61 -13.14
C SER A 52 -2.72 -4.65 -13.02
N TYR A 53 -2.82 -3.45 -13.61
CA TYR A 53 -1.81 -2.40 -13.47
C TYR A 53 -1.55 -2.05 -12.00
N TYR A 54 -2.59 -1.88 -11.17
CA TYR A 54 -2.38 -1.55 -9.76
C TYR A 54 -1.89 -2.74 -8.92
N ILE A 55 -2.22 -3.98 -9.28
CA ILE A 55 -1.58 -5.16 -8.68
C ILE A 55 -0.07 -5.13 -8.97
N ASP A 56 0.31 -4.80 -10.20
CA ASP A 56 1.72 -4.71 -10.59
C ASP A 56 2.41 -3.53 -9.91
N GLU A 57 1.79 -2.36 -9.81
CA GLU A 57 2.34 -1.21 -9.07
C GLU A 57 2.56 -1.52 -7.59
N VAL A 58 1.62 -2.22 -6.93
CA VAL A 58 1.80 -2.61 -5.53
C VAL A 58 2.97 -3.58 -5.40
N THR A 59 3.08 -4.57 -6.29
CA THR A 59 4.11 -5.62 -6.18
C THR A 59 5.50 -5.17 -6.63
N SER A 60 5.60 -4.30 -7.63
CA SER A 60 6.87 -3.87 -8.23
C SER A 60 7.39 -2.53 -7.70
N ARG A 61 6.54 -1.69 -7.11
CA ARG A 61 6.93 -0.39 -6.52
C ARG A 61 6.66 -0.33 -5.03
N ALA A 62 5.43 -0.61 -4.58
CA ALA A 62 5.08 -0.38 -3.18
C ALA A 62 5.81 -1.35 -2.24
N LEU A 63 5.79 -2.66 -2.54
CA LEU A 63 6.50 -3.65 -1.72
C LEU A 63 8.01 -3.36 -1.63
N PRO A 64 8.76 -3.17 -2.74
CA PRO A 64 10.19 -2.83 -2.65
C PRO A 64 10.46 -1.52 -1.93
N THR A 65 9.56 -0.53 -2.02
CA THR A 65 9.70 0.73 -1.28
C THR A 65 9.55 0.50 0.23
N LEU A 66 8.61 -0.34 0.65
CA LEU A 66 8.43 -0.71 2.05
C LEU A 66 9.63 -1.51 2.58
N GLU A 67 10.13 -2.47 1.81
CA GLU A 67 11.35 -3.22 2.12
C GLU A 67 12.57 -2.31 2.25
N ALA A 68 12.70 -1.31 1.37
CA ALA A 68 13.78 -0.32 1.45
C ALA A 68 13.67 0.56 2.70
N LEU A 69 12.45 0.88 3.15
CA LEU A 69 12.24 1.59 4.42
C LEU A 69 12.60 0.72 5.63
N GLU A 70 12.24 -0.56 5.61
CA GLU A 70 12.61 -1.53 6.65
C GLU A 70 14.13 -1.71 6.74
N ALA A 71 14.82 -1.75 5.61
CA ALA A 71 16.28 -1.87 5.54
C ALA A 71 17.04 -0.55 5.81
N SER A 72 16.34 0.57 6.03
CA SER A 72 16.97 1.87 6.22
C SER A 72 17.45 2.11 7.65
N ASP A 73 18.44 2.98 7.82
CA ASP A 73 18.99 3.38 9.13
C ASP A 73 18.06 4.32 9.92
N GLU A 74 16.86 4.61 9.42
CA GLU A 74 15.90 5.53 10.04
C GLU A 74 15.26 4.92 11.32
N GLN A 75 15.35 3.60 11.55
CA GLN A 75 14.75 2.94 12.73
C GLN A 75 13.23 3.18 12.84
N LEU A 76 12.52 3.00 11.72
CA LEU A 76 11.06 3.06 11.72
C LEU A 76 10.47 1.99 12.66
N PRO A 77 9.35 2.28 13.36
CA PRO A 77 8.73 1.30 14.24
C PRO A 77 8.35 0.02 13.49
N SER A 78 8.83 -1.13 13.96
CA SER A 78 8.58 -2.44 13.32
C SER A 78 7.09 -2.77 13.21
N LEU A 79 6.30 -2.39 14.22
CA LEU A 79 4.84 -2.55 14.19
C LEU A 79 4.20 -1.75 13.04
N TRP A 80 4.67 -0.53 12.80
CA TRP A 80 4.15 0.30 11.71
C TRP A 80 4.50 -0.28 10.33
N LEU A 81 5.72 -0.81 10.17
CA LEU A 81 6.14 -1.50 8.95
C LEU A 81 5.29 -2.77 8.72
N HIS A 82 5.01 -3.51 9.79
CA HIS A 82 4.13 -4.68 9.75
C HIS A 82 2.71 -4.31 9.34
N ASP A 83 2.12 -3.28 9.95
CA ASP A 83 0.76 -2.79 9.61
C ASP A 83 0.68 -2.34 8.13
N CYS A 84 1.73 -1.68 7.61
CA CYS A 84 1.83 -1.34 6.19
C CYS A 84 1.83 -2.60 5.31
N ALA A 85 2.63 -3.61 5.67
CA ALA A 85 2.74 -4.84 4.91
C ALA A 85 1.43 -5.64 4.91
N GLU A 86 0.76 -5.75 6.07
CA GLU A 86 -0.57 -6.38 6.16
C GLU A 86 -1.58 -5.66 5.27
N HIS A 87 -1.57 -4.33 5.27
CA HIS A 87 -2.45 -3.54 4.41
C HIS A 87 -2.18 -3.81 2.92
N LEU A 88 -0.92 -3.79 2.48
CA LEU A 88 -0.56 -4.09 1.07
C LEU A 88 -0.98 -5.51 0.68
N GLY A 89 -0.80 -6.49 1.58
CA GLY A 89 -1.26 -7.86 1.36
C GLY A 89 -2.78 -7.94 1.19
N ALA A 90 -3.54 -7.32 2.09
CA ALA A 90 -5.01 -7.27 2.01
C ALA A 90 -5.48 -6.56 0.73
N LEU A 91 -4.81 -5.50 0.33
CA LEU A 91 -5.10 -4.73 -0.88
C LEU A 91 -4.91 -5.56 -2.16
N ILE A 92 -3.80 -6.30 -2.28
CA ILE A 92 -3.58 -7.21 -3.42
C ILE A 92 -4.70 -8.25 -3.50
N VAL A 93 -5.09 -8.84 -2.37
CA VAL A 93 -6.19 -9.83 -2.32
C VAL A 93 -7.51 -9.20 -2.76
N ALA A 94 -7.81 -7.98 -2.33
CA ALA A 94 -9.02 -7.27 -2.72
C ALA A 94 -9.04 -6.94 -4.22
N LEU A 95 -7.94 -6.43 -4.77
CA LEU A 95 -7.80 -6.14 -6.21
C LEU A 95 -7.98 -7.38 -7.07
N ARG A 96 -7.31 -8.50 -6.71
CA ARG A 96 -7.45 -9.78 -7.41
C ARG A 96 -8.89 -10.28 -7.36
N SER A 97 -9.51 -10.22 -6.19
CA SER A 97 -10.91 -10.62 -6.00
C SER A 97 -11.88 -9.78 -6.83
N THR A 98 -11.64 -8.47 -6.97
CA THR A 98 -12.45 -7.60 -7.83
C THR A 98 -12.23 -7.93 -9.29
N ARG A 99 -10.98 -8.12 -9.73
CA ARG A 99 -10.64 -8.50 -11.10
C ARG A 99 -11.31 -9.80 -11.53
N ASP A 100 -11.26 -10.82 -10.67
CA ASP A 100 -11.84 -12.13 -10.96
C ASP A 100 -13.39 -12.10 -11.00
N ARG A 101 -14.02 -11.09 -10.38
CA ARG A 101 -15.45 -10.83 -10.53
C ARG A 101 -15.75 -10.15 -11.87
N SER A 102 -14.94 -9.17 -12.28
CA SER A 102 -15.13 -8.47 -13.56
C SER A 102 -15.02 -9.41 -14.77
N LYS A 103 -14.24 -10.50 -14.68
CA LYS A 103 -14.13 -11.54 -15.72
C LYS A 103 -15.37 -12.42 -15.92
N LYS A 104 -16.28 -12.45 -14.94
CA LYS A 104 -17.43 -13.37 -14.93
C LYS A 104 -18.73 -12.72 -15.39
N GLN A 105 -18.69 -11.43 -15.73
CA GLN A 105 -19.80 -10.69 -16.35
C GLN A 105 -19.63 -10.68 -17.86
#